data_AF-A0A3N7ZWP1-F1
#
_entry.id   AF-A0A3N7ZWP1-F1
#
_cell.length_a   1.000
_cell.length_b   1.000
_cell.length_c   1.000
_cell.angle_alpha   90.00
_cell.angle_beta   90.00
_cell.angle_gamma   90.00
#
_symmetry.space_group_name_H-M   'P 1'
#
loop_
_entity.id
_entity.type
_entity.pdbx_description
1 polymer ?
#
loop_
_entity_poly.entity_id
_entity_poly.type
_entity_poly.pdbx_seq_one_letter_code
_entity_poly.pdbx_strand_id
1 'polypeptide(L)'
;MKRLIRAAAIALAVSAPLAAQAQSNPPLTRAQVHAEVKALKQAGFQPSDWFYPASIVSAEAKIASQQRAGYGSDRGTSSESGR
;
A
#
# COMPACT_ATOMS: atom_id res chain seq x y z
N MET A 1 20.01 -16.37 40.94
CA MET A 1 19.28 -17.23 39.97
C MET A 1 17.95 -16.64 39.47
N LYS A 2 17.05 -16.12 40.32
CA LYS A 2 15.74 -15.57 39.88
C LYS A 2 15.79 -14.33 38.97
N ARG A 3 16.83 -13.48 39.08
CA ARG A 3 17.02 -12.28 38.24
C ARG A 3 17.44 -12.63 36.81
N LEU A 4 18.25 -13.67 36.65
CA LEU A 4 18.71 -14.16 35.35
C LEU A 4 17.55 -14.77 34.55
N ILE A 5 16.66 -15.51 35.22
CA ILE A 5 15.45 -16.08 34.61
C ILE A 5 14.51 -14.98 34.08
N ARG A 6 14.34 -13.89 34.85
CA ARG A 6 13.50 -12.75 34.43
C ARG A 6 14.12 -12.00 33.25
N ALA A 7 15.44 -11.81 33.25
CA ALA A 7 16.14 -11.16 32.14
C ALA A 7 16.04 -11.98 30.84
N ALA A 8 16.19 -13.30 30.92
CA ALA A 8 16.05 -14.20 29.77
C ALA A 8 14.61 -14.20 29.20
N ALA A 9 13.60 -14.17 30.06
CA ALA A 9 12.19 -14.09 29.64
C ALA A 9 11.87 -12.79 28.88
N ILE A 10 12.43 -11.66 29.32
CA ILE A 10 12.27 -10.37 28.65
C ILE A 10 13.02 -10.35 27.30
N ALA A 11 14.22 -10.92 27.24
CA ALA A 11 15.01 -10.97 26.01
C ALA A 11 14.33 -11.80 24.90
N LEU A 12 13.70 -12.93 25.25
CA LEU A 12 12.92 -13.75 24.31
C LEU A 12 11.62 -13.07 23.86
N ALA A 13 11.04 -12.19 24.68
CA ALA A 13 9.86 -11.41 24.29
C ALA A 13 10.17 -10.31 23.26
N VAL A 14 11.44 -9.90 23.15
CA VAL A 14 11.90 -8.82 22.25
C VAL A 14 12.59 -9.36 20.98
N SER A 15 12.71 -10.69 20.82
CA SER A 15 13.10 -11.27 19.54
C SER A 15 11.91 -11.18 18.57
N ALA A 16 11.70 -9.99 17.99
CA ALA A 16 10.87 -9.87 16.81
C ALA A 16 11.43 -10.81 15.72
N PRO A 17 10.59 -11.54 14.98
CA PRO A 17 11.06 -12.23 13.80
C PRO A 17 11.62 -11.19 12.82
N LEU A 18 12.94 -11.06 12.73
CA LEU A 18 13.64 -10.49 11.57
C LEU A 18 13.54 -11.46 10.38
N ALA A 19 12.40 -12.13 10.24
CA ALA A 19 12.11 -12.95 9.08
C ALA A 19 12.03 -11.97 7.92
N ALA A 20 13.15 -11.84 7.20
CA ALA A 20 13.17 -11.28 5.86
C ALA A 20 12.01 -11.94 5.13
N GLN A 21 11.01 -11.15 4.77
CA GLN A 21 9.85 -11.65 4.07
C GLN A 21 10.35 -12.18 2.72
N ALA A 22 10.72 -13.45 2.67
CA ALA A 22 10.73 -14.25 1.45
C ALA A 22 9.28 -14.62 1.09
N GLN A 23 8.35 -13.68 1.31
CA GLN A 23 6.99 -13.79 0.82
C GLN A 23 7.11 -13.77 -0.68
N SER A 24 7.09 -14.96 -1.29
CA SER A 24 6.86 -15.09 -2.71
C SER A 24 5.50 -14.45 -2.98
N ASN A 25 5.51 -13.20 -3.42
CA ASN A 25 4.29 -12.57 -3.89
C ASN A 25 3.73 -13.50 -4.97
N PRO A 26 2.47 -13.97 -4.83
CA PRO A 26 1.89 -14.83 -5.84
C PRO A 26 1.99 -14.10 -7.18
N PRO A 27 2.34 -14.81 -8.26
CA PRO A 27 2.48 -14.19 -9.56
C PRO A 27 1.19 -13.47 -9.93
N LEU A 28 1.31 -12.24 -10.42
CA LEU A 28 0.17 -11.47 -10.88
C LEU A 28 -0.60 -12.25 -11.94
N THR A 29 -1.92 -12.25 -11.83
CA THR A 29 -2.77 -12.85 -12.85
C THR A 29 -2.80 -11.96 -14.10
N ARG A 30 -3.01 -12.53 -15.28
CA ARG A 30 -3.18 -11.74 -16.52
C ARG A 30 -4.30 -10.71 -16.38
N ALA A 31 -5.37 -11.07 -15.68
CA ALA A 31 -6.50 -10.19 -15.43
C ALA A 31 -6.10 -8.95 -14.61
N GLN A 32 -5.27 -9.12 -13.57
CA GLN A 32 -4.75 -8.03 -12.76
C GLN A 32 -3.85 -7.10 -13.57
N VAL A 33 -2.90 -7.64 -14.33
CA VAL A 33 -2.00 -6.83 -15.18
C VAL A 33 -2.81 -6.03 -16.21
N HIS A 34 -3.82 -6.63 -16.82
CA HIS A 34 -4.69 -5.92 -17.77
C HIS A 34 -5.48 -4.79 -17.10
N ALA A 35 -5.98 -5.02 -15.88
CA ALA A 35 -6.68 -4.01 -15.11
C ALA A 35 -5.75 -2.84 -14.76
N GLU A 36 -4.53 -3.11 -14.31
CA GLU A 36 -3.52 -2.09 -14.01
C GLU A 36 -3.14 -1.26 -15.24
N VAL A 37 -2.87 -1.92 -16.37
CA VAL A 37 -2.57 -1.21 -17.63
C VAL A 37 -3.74 -0.35 -18.08
N LYS A 38 -4.98 -0.81 -17.90
CA LYS A 38 -6.17 -0.01 -18.20
C LYS A 38 -6.26 1.22 -17.30
N ALA A 39 -6.02 1.06 -16.00
CA ALA A 39 -6.03 2.17 -15.04
C ALA A 39 -4.94 3.21 -15.36
N LEU A 40 -3.73 2.77 -15.70
CA LEU A 40 -2.64 3.65 -16.13
C LEU A 40 -3.01 4.44 -17.39
N LYS A 41 -3.58 3.78 -18.40
CA LYS A 41 -4.06 4.46 -19.61
C LYS A 41 -5.16 5.48 -19.30
N GLN A 42 -6.08 5.17 -18.38
CA GLN A 42 -7.12 6.11 -17.92
C GLN A 42 -6.54 7.31 -17.16
N ALA A 43 -5.43 7.12 -16.44
CA ALA A 43 -4.71 8.19 -15.77
C ALA A 43 -3.86 9.06 -16.73
N GLY A 44 -3.85 8.72 -18.02
CA GLY A 44 -3.14 9.44 -19.09
C GLY A 44 -1.72 8.93 -19.34
N PHE A 45 -1.35 7.75 -18.83
CA PHE A 45 -0.05 7.15 -19.12
C PHE A 45 0.06 6.67 -20.57
N GLN A 46 1.14 7.05 -21.25
CA GLN A 46 1.49 6.58 -22.58
C GLN A 46 2.88 5.92 -22.54
N PRO A 47 3.02 4.64 -22.92
CA PRO A 47 4.30 3.92 -22.84
C PRO A 47 5.41 4.49 -23.73
N SER A 48 5.04 5.13 -24.84
CA SER A 48 5.96 5.73 -25.81
C SER A 48 6.30 7.19 -25.50
N ASP A 49 5.88 7.70 -24.35
CA ASP A 49 6.14 9.09 -23.95
C ASP A 49 7.61 9.32 -23.61
N TRP A 50 8.16 10.44 -24.08
CA TRP A 50 9.56 10.81 -23.81
C TRP A 50 9.80 11.18 -22.35
N PHE A 51 8.74 11.55 -21.62
CA PHE A 51 8.81 11.90 -20.21
C PHE A 51 8.88 10.68 -19.27
N TYR A 52 9.15 9.47 -19.79
CA TYR A 52 9.45 8.33 -18.93
C TYR A 52 10.75 8.57 -18.14
N PRO A 53 10.78 8.35 -16.81
CA PRO A 53 9.75 7.72 -15.97
C PRO A 53 8.79 8.69 -15.25
N ALA A 54 8.91 10.01 -15.42
CA ALA A 54 8.02 10.97 -14.74
C ALA A 54 6.54 10.77 -15.09
N SER A 55 6.23 10.38 -16.34
CA SER A 55 4.87 10.12 -16.79
C SER A 55 4.19 8.96 -16.04
N ILE A 56 4.90 7.86 -15.76
CA ILE A 56 4.33 6.73 -15.01
C ILE A 56 4.09 7.09 -13.54
N VAL A 57 5.02 7.79 -12.90
CA VAL A 57 4.89 8.22 -11.51
C VAL A 57 3.69 9.14 -11.32
N SER A 58 3.48 10.09 -12.26
CA SER A 58 2.32 10.98 -12.21
C SER A 58 0.99 10.25 -12.41
N ALA A 59 0.96 9.22 -13.26
CA ALA A 59 -0.21 8.39 -13.48
C ALA A 59 -0.54 7.54 -12.24
N GLU A 60 0.46 6.93 -11.60
CA GLU A 60 0.29 6.19 -10.35
C GLU A 60 -0.23 7.07 -9.21
N ALA A 61 0.27 8.30 -9.09
CA ALA A 61 -0.23 9.26 -8.10
C ALA A 61 -1.71 9.60 -8.30
N LYS A 62 -2.17 9.72 -9.55
CA LYS A 62 -3.60 9.91 -9.88
C LYS A 62 -4.44 8.68 -9.53
N ILE A 63 -3.94 7.48 -9.79
CA ILE A 63 -4.64 6.23 -9.41
C ILE A 63 -4.75 6.14 -7.89
N ALA A 64 -3.68 6.44 -7.16
CA ALA A 64 -3.67 6.41 -5.70
C ALA A 64 -4.65 7.42 -5.09
N SER A 65 -4.76 8.63 -5.67
CA SER A 65 -5.73 9.64 -5.21
C SER A 65 -7.16 9.23 -5.49
N GLN A 66 -7.45 8.61 -6.64
CA GLN A 66 -8.76 8.04 -6.97
C GLN A 66 -9.15 6.91 -6.00
N GLN A 67 -8.21 6.00 -5.71
CA GLN A 67 -8.44 4.91 -4.76
C GLN A 67 -8.73 5.44 -3.35
N ARG A 68 -8.04 6.51 -2.94
CA ARG A 68 -8.27 7.16 -1.65
C ARG A 68 -9.61 7.89 -1.58
N ALA A 69 -10.03 8.54 -2.67
CA ALA A 69 -11.33 9.21 -2.75
C ALA A 69 -12.49 8.21 -2.67
N GLY A 70 -12.38 7.06 -3.34
CA GLY A 70 -13.39 5.99 -3.29
C GLY A 70 -13.48 5.26 -1.94
N TYR A 71 -12.45 5.34 -1.09
CA TYR A 71 -12.43 4.67 0.23
C TYR A 71 -12.79 5.60 1.41
N GLY A 72 -13.03 6.89 1.15
CA GLY A 72 -13.19 7.93 2.17
C GLY A 72 -14.43 8.81 2.05
N SER A 73 -15.19 8.76 0.94
CA SER A 73 -16.36 9.61 0.73
C SER A 73 -17.59 9.23 1.55
N ASP A 74 -17.62 8.03 2.17
CA ASP A 74 -18.73 7.56 3.01
C ASP A 74 -18.49 7.70 4.53
N ARG A 75 -17.48 8.46 4.97
CA ARG A 75 -17.32 8.82 6.39
C ARG A 75 -17.81 10.23 6.67
N GLY A 76 -19.13 10.35 6.79
CA GLY A 76 -19.74 11.20 7.81
C GLY A 76 -19.82 12.69 7.48
N THR A 77 -20.59 13.06 6.46
CA THR A 77 -21.41 14.29 6.56
C THR A 77 -22.60 14.05 7.50
N SER A 78 -22.32 13.66 8.74
CA SER A 78 -23.22 13.90 9.85
C SER A 78 -22.65 15.11 10.55
N SER A 79 -22.97 16.28 10.00
CA SER A 79 -22.90 17.53 10.74
C SER A 79 -23.78 17.35 11.97
N GLU A 80 -23.15 16.99 13.09
CA GLU A 80 -23.72 17.13 14.41
C GLU A 80 -23.84 18.64 14.67
N SER A 81 -24.93 19.23 14.16
CA SER A 81 -25.37 20.57 14.53
C SER A 81 -25.89 20.51 15.96
N GLY A 82 -24.96 20.56 16.90
CA GLY A 82 -25.23 20.66 18.32
C GLY A 82 -24.47 21.84 18.90
N ARG A 83 -24.99 23.05 18.69
CA ARG A 83 -24.96 24.19 19.63
C ARG A 83 -26.12 25.12 19.32
#